data_AF-A0A7C6WMU1-F1
#
_entry.id   AF-A0A7C6WMU1-F1
#
_cell.length_a   1.000
_cell.length_b   1.000
_cell.length_c   1.000
_cell.angle_alpha   90.00
_cell.angle_beta   90.00
_cell.angle_gamma   90.00
#
_symmetry.space_group_name_H-M   'P 1'
#
loop_
_entity.id
_entity.type
_entity.pdbx_description
1 polymer ?
#
loop_
_entity_poly.entity_id
_entity_poly.type
_entity_poly.pdbx_seq_one_letter_code
_entity_poly.pdbx_strand_id
1 'polypeptide(L)' 'YEETAPNRICQYIYDLANALNSFYHETKIIAEEDERKQASWINLISLVLDILQSCADLIGIEAPERM' A
#
# COMPACT_ATOMS: atom_id res chain seq x y z
N TYR A 1 -18.98 0.61 17.87
CA TYR A 1 -18.93 0.32 16.43
C TYR A 1 -20.19 0.92 15.80
N GLU A 2 -20.22 2.23 15.56
CA GLU A 2 -21.47 2.96 15.22
C GLU A 2 -21.60 3.37 13.74
N GLU A 3 -20.65 3.03 12.87
CA GLU A 3 -20.81 3.19 11.42
C GLU A 3 -20.37 1.93 10.68
N THR A 4 -21.34 1.15 10.20
CA THR A 4 -21.11 0.05 9.25
C THR A 4 -21.01 0.62 7.82
N ALA A 5 -19.90 1.31 7.54
CA ALA A 5 -19.65 2.01 6.28
C ALA A 5 -18.44 1.39 5.53
N PRO A 6 -18.58 0.22 4.89
CA PRO A 6 -17.49 -0.48 4.20
C PRO A 6 -16.89 0.33 3.04
N ASN A 7 -17.65 1.28 2.47
CA ASN A 7 -17.16 2.21 1.46
C ASN A 7 -15.97 3.07 1.93
N ARG A 8 -15.82 3.28 3.25
CA ARG A 8 -14.63 3.99 3.79
C ARG A 8 -13.36 3.18 3.63
N ILE A 9 -13.44 1.85 3.73
CA ILE A 9 -12.29 0.96 3.49
C ILE A 9 -11.91 1.04 2.01
N CYS A 10 -12.88 0.99 1.10
CA CYS A 10 -12.61 1.16 -0.33
C CYS A 10 -11.95 2.50 -0.66
N GLN A 11 -12.42 3.60 -0.05
CA GLN A 11 -11.80 4.92 -0.23
C GLN A 11 -10.37 4.95 0.32
N TYR A 12 -10.16 4.36 1.50
CA TYR A 12 -8.82 4.25 2.09
C TYR A 12 -7.85 3.45 1.22
N ILE A 13 -8.27 2.29 0.69
CA ILE A 13 -7.48 1.48 -0.26
C ILE A 13 -7.09 2.35 -1.46
N TYR A 14 -8.05 3.09 -2.04
CA TYR A 14 -7.80 3.94 -3.21
C TYR A 14 -6.78 5.05 -2.90
N ASP A 15 -6.95 5.76 -1.78
CA ASP A 15 -6.06 6.85 -1.39
C ASP A 15 -4.64 6.33 -1.08
N LEU A 16 -4.55 5.19 -0.38
CA LEU A 16 -3.29 4.55 -0.03
C LEU A 16 -2.53 4.05 -1.28
N ALA A 17 -3.23 3.42 -2.22
CA ALA A 17 -2.64 2.96 -3.47
C ALA A 17 -2.11 4.13 -4.31
N ASN A 18 -2.83 5.25 -4.37
CA ASN A 18 -2.37 6.45 -5.06
C ASN A 18 -1.13 7.07 -4.39
N ALA A 19 -1.12 7.16 -3.06
CA ALA A 19 0.05 7.65 -2.33
C ALA A 19 1.28 6.76 -2.56
N LEU A 20 1.11 5.43 -2.57
CA LEU A 20 2.18 4.48 -2.89
C LEU A 20 2.69 4.66 -4.32
N ASN A 21 1.79 4.82 -5.30
CA ASN A 21 2.16 5.04 -6.70
C ASN A 21 2.96 6.32 -6.88
N SER A 22 2.51 7.43 -6.28
CA SER A 22 3.27 8.70 -6.28
C SER A 22 4.64 8.52 -5.64
N PHE A 23 4.72 7.87 -4.48
CA PHE A 23 5.98 7.60 -3.80
C PHE A 23 6.94 6.78 -4.68
N TYR A 24 6.45 5.72 -5.33
CA TYR A 24 7.25 4.85 -6.20
C TYR A 24 7.74 5.58 -7.46
N HIS A 25 6.95 6.50 -8.01
CA HIS A 25 7.31 7.23 -9.22
C HIS A 25 8.27 8.40 -8.96
N GLU A 26 8.09 9.09 -7.83
CA GLU A 26 8.90 10.24 -7.44
C GLU A 26 10.23 9.83 -6.79
N THR A 27 10.30 8.63 -6.21
CA THR A 27 11.47 8.13 -5.48
C THR A 27 12.20 7.04 -6.28
N LYS A 28 13.48 7.24 -6.56
CA LYS A 28 14.33 6.24 -7.23
C LYS A 28 14.78 5.13 -6.27
N ILE A 29 13.83 4.35 -5.74
CA ILE A 29 14.06 3.37 -4.66
C ILE A 29 15.19 2.38 -4.99
N ILE A 30 15.18 1.79 -6.19
CA ILE A 30 16.15 0.78 -6.60
C ILE A 30 17.55 1.38 -6.86
N ALA A 31 17.62 2.67 -7.21
CA ALA A 31 18.87 3.35 -7.53
C ALA A 31 19.41 4.18 -6.35
N GLU A 32 18.83 4.04 -5.16
CA GLU A 32 19.30 4.73 -3.95
C GLU A 32 20.64 4.15 -3.50
N GLU A 33 21.62 5.03 -3.27
CA GLU A 33 22.99 4.65 -2.92
C GLU A 33 23.13 4.30 -1.43
N ASP A 34 22.30 4.91 -0.57
CA ASP A 34 22.26 4.58 0.85
C ASP A 34 21.42 3.31 1.07
N GLU A 35 22.11 2.18 1.25
CA GLU A 35 21.50 0.87 1.49
C GLU A 35 20.50 0.89 2.66
N ARG A 36 20.71 1.71 3.69
CA ARG A 36 19.79 1.80 4.84
C ARG A 36 18.49 2.49 4.44
N LYS A 37 18.58 3.56 3.65
CA LYS A 37 17.39 4.25 3.12
C LYS A 37 16.65 3.37 2.13
N GLN A 38 17.36 2.71 1.22
CA GLN A 38 16.78 1.76 0.28
C GLN A 38 16.01 0.66 1.02
N ALA A 39 16.63 0.01 2.00
CA ALA A 39 15.97 -1.01 2.81
C ALA A 39 14.75 -0.46 3.57
N SER A 40 14.84 0.76 4.11
CA SER A 40 13.71 1.41 4.78
C SER A 40 12.53 1.65 3.83
N TRP A 41 12.78 2.04 2.58
CA TRP A 41 11.73 2.25 1.59
C TRP A 41 11.11 0.95 1.10
N ILE A 42 11.92 -0.09 0.91
CA ILE A 42 11.42 -1.44 0.60
C ILE A 42 10.50 -1.95 1.72
N ASN A 43 10.90 -1.76 2.98
CA ASN A 43 10.06 -2.12 4.13
C ASN A 43 8.75 -1.31 4.17
N LEU A 44 8.80 -0.02 3.83
CA LEU A 44 7.60 0.81 3.74
C LEU A 44 6.63 0.29 2.68
N ILE A 45 7.13 -0.05 1.48
CA ILE A 45 6.31 -0.59 0.39
C ILE A 45 5.71 -1.94 0.78
N SER A 46 6.50 -2.79 1.42
CA SER A 46 6.05 -4.11 1.89
C SER A 46 4.93 -3.98 2.93
N LEU A 47 5.09 -3.06 3.89
CA LEU A 47 4.06 -2.78 4.89
C LEU A 47 2.76 -2.28 4.24
N VAL A 48 2.86 -1.39 3.24
CA VAL A 48 1.67 -0.90 2.53
C VAL A 48 0.98 -2.04 1.79
N LEU A 49 1.72 -2.96 1.18
CA LEU A 49 1.17 -4.15 0.53
C LEU A 49 0.38 -5.02 1.53
N ASP A 50 0.96 -5.30 2.71
CA ASP A 50 0.31 -6.09 3.76
C ASP A 50 -1.00 -5.44 4.24
N ILE A 51 -1.02 -4.11 4.36
CA ILE A 51 -2.22 -3.34 4.71
C ILE A 51 -3.28 -3.45 3.61
N LEU A 52 -2.89 -3.28 2.34
CA LEU A 52 -3.82 -3.39 1.22
C LEU A 52 -4.45 -4.79 1.12
N GLN A 53 -3.66 -5.85 1.34
CA GLN A 53 -4.15 -7.22 1.42
C GLN A 53 -5.14 -7.40 2.58
N SER A 54 -4.78 -6.92 3.77
CA SER A 54 -5.68 -6.98 4.94
C SER A 54 -7.00 -6.24 4.70
N CYS A 55 -6.96 -5.09 4.01
CA CYS A 55 -8.16 -4.35 3.64
C CYS A 55 -8.99 -5.07 2.57
N ALA A 56 -8.35 -5.72 1.60
CA ALA A 56 -9.00 -6.51 0.56
C ALA A 56 -9.73 -7.73 1.15
N ASP A 57 -9.06 -8.46 2.05
CA ASP A 57 -9.65 -9.57 2.82
C ASP A 57 -10.86 -9.11 3.63
N LEU A 58 -10.78 -7.93 4.28
CA LEU A 58 -11.84 -7.37 5.10
C LEU A 58 -13.12 -7.04 4.30
N ILE A 59 -12.99 -6.68 3.02
CA ILE A 59 -14.12 -6.38 2.13
C ILE A 59 -14.47 -7.57 1.21
N GLY A 60 -13.79 -8.72 1.36
CA GLY A 60 -14.05 -9.95 0.61
C GLY A 60 -13.62 -9.89 -0.85
N ILE A 61 -12.56 -9.14 -1.17
CA ILE A 61 -11.99 -9.05 -2.51
C ILE A 61 -10.65 -9.78 -2.52
N GLU A 62 -10.46 -10.70 -3.47
CA GLU A 62 -9.14 -11.27 -3.74
C GLU A 62 -8.30 -10.27 -4.54
N ALA A 63 -7.21 -9.80 -3.95
CA ALA A 63 -6.20 -9.06 -4.70
C ALA A 63 -5.38 -10.04 -5.55
N PRO A 64 -5.15 -9.76 -6.85
CA PRO A 64 -4.32 -10.63 -7.68
C PRO A 64 -2.87 -10.66 -7.18
N GLU A 65 -2.24 -11.84 -7.18
CA GLU A 65 -0.84 -12.02 -6.73
C GLU A 65 0.18 -11.20 -7.54
N ARG A 66 -0.22 -10.74 -8.73
CA ARG A 66 0.50 -9.78 -9.57
C ARG A 66 -0.51 -8.82 -10.21
N MET A 67 -0.29 -7.51 -10.03
CA MET A 67 -0.93 -6.48 -10.86
C MET A 67 -0.25 -6.40 -12.23
#